data_AF-A0A7S1JMN4-F1
#
_entry.id   AF-A0A7S1JMN4-F1
#
_cell.length_a   1.000
_cell.length_b   1.000
_cell.length_c   1.000
_cell.angle_alpha   90.00
_cell.angle_beta   90.00
_cell.angle_gamma   90.00
#
_symmetry.space_group_name_H-M   'P 1'
#
loop_
_entity.id
_entity.type
_entity.pdbx_description
1 polymer ?
#
loop_
_entity_poly.entity_id
_entity_poly.type
_entity_poly.pdbx_seq_one_letter_code
_entity_poly.pdbx_strand_id
1 'polypeptide(L)'
;GFFSGFWTQFVVGSEGKTKINDAIRKCADEGRAFEVELMYERSDGKCRWFRCAGRKESDTSPIVYGFIQDVTDRRCVESRDRQLLSRYMKTTDTLLEAT
;
A
#
# COMPACT_ATOMS: atom_id res chain seq x y z
N GLY A 1 19.73 -13.49 0.07
CA GLY A 1 18.52 -13.89 0.82
C GLY A 1 17.36 -14.10 -0.14
N PHE A 2 16.30 -14.78 0.29
CA PHE A 2 15.16 -15.22 -0.55
C PHE A 2 14.54 -14.14 -1.47
N PHE A 3 14.59 -12.85 -1.09
CA PHE A 3 14.05 -11.72 -1.86
C PHE A 3 15.10 -10.86 -2.57
N SER A 4 16.33 -11.35 -2.72
CA SER A 4 17.38 -10.63 -3.46
C SER A 4 16.97 -10.42 -4.91
N GLY A 5 17.01 -9.19 -5.42
CA GLY A 5 16.56 -8.84 -6.77
C GLY A 5 15.05 -8.69 -6.92
N PHE A 6 14.28 -8.91 -5.84
CA PHE A 6 12.84 -8.69 -5.84
C PHE A 6 12.50 -7.22 -5.60
N TRP A 7 11.38 -6.75 -6.15
CA TRP A 7 10.94 -5.36 -6.01
C TRP A 7 10.74 -4.93 -4.54
N THR A 8 10.53 -5.88 -3.62
CA THR A 8 10.33 -5.59 -2.18
C THR A 8 11.53 -4.90 -1.53
N GLN A 9 12.71 -4.96 -2.14
CA GLN A 9 13.91 -4.26 -1.65
C GLN A 9 13.77 -2.73 -1.67
N PHE A 10 12.94 -2.20 -2.56
CA PHE A 10 12.72 -0.77 -2.77
C PHE A 10 11.57 -0.21 -1.93
N VAL A 11 10.93 -1.03 -1.09
CA VAL A 11 9.92 -0.57 -0.14
C VAL A 11 10.57 0.36 0.87
N VAL A 12 9.95 1.50 1.14
CA VAL A 12 10.47 2.52 2.05
C VAL A 12 10.32 2.03 3.49
N GLY A 13 11.40 2.12 4.27
CA GLY A 13 11.44 1.75 5.69
C GLY A 13 11.57 0.24 5.94
N SER A 14 12.21 -0.11 7.06
CA SER A 14 12.40 -1.50 7.47
C SER A 14 11.09 -2.20 7.81
N GLU A 15 10.16 -1.51 8.47
CA GLU A 15 8.84 -2.05 8.83
C GLU A 15 8.03 -2.44 7.60
N GLY A 16 7.98 -1.58 6.59
CA GLY A 16 7.30 -1.84 5.32
C GLY A 16 7.88 -3.07 4.61
N LYS A 17 9.22 -3.18 4.56
CA LYS A 17 9.93 -4.34 4.00
C LYS A 17 9.58 -5.63 4.75
N THR A 18 9.59 -5.60 6.09
CA THR A 18 9.23 -6.77 6.90
C THR A 18 7.78 -7.18 6.63
N LYS A 19 6.85 -6.22 6.65
CA LYS A 19 5.42 -6.47 6.43
C LYS A 19 5.14 -7.15 5.10
N ILE A 20 5.70 -6.63 3.99
CA ILE A 20 5.46 -7.24 2.66
C ILE A 20 6.14 -8.60 2.52
N ASN A 21 7.36 -8.76 3.02
CA ASN A 21 8.09 -10.02 2.93
C ASN A 21 7.37 -11.13 3.72
N ASP A 22 6.84 -10.81 4.89
CA ASP A 22 6.07 -11.76 5.71
C ASP A 22 4.73 -12.09 5.08
N ALA A 23 4.05 -11.10 4.46
CA ALA A 23 2.82 -11.35 3.73
C ALA A 23 3.03 -12.29 2.53
N ILE A 24 4.10 -12.08 1.76
CA ILE A 24 4.44 -12.95 0.62
C ILE A 24 4.78 -14.37 1.12
N ARG A 25 5.56 -14.51 2.20
CA ARG A 25 5.88 -15.82 2.78
C ARG A 25 4.62 -16.55 3.24
N LYS A 26 3.76 -15.89 4.03
CA LYS A 26 2.48 -16.48 4.48
C LYS A 26 1.59 -16.88 3.31
N CYS A 27 1.62 -16.13 2.21
CA CYS A 27 0.91 -16.51 1.01
C CYS A 27 1.50 -17.76 0.36
N ALA A 28 2.82 -17.83 0.18
CA ALA A 28 3.48 -18.97 -0.44
C ALA A 28 3.36 -20.25 0.40
N ASP A 29 3.63 -20.14 1.70
CA ASP A 29 3.76 -21.26 2.62
C ASP A 29 2.39 -21.75 3.13
N GLU A 30 1.46 -20.83 3.40
CA GLU A 30 0.20 -21.13 4.07
C GLU A 30 -1.04 -20.85 3.21
N GLY A 31 -0.88 -20.35 1.98
CA GLY A 31 -2.00 -19.98 1.11
C GLY A 31 -2.76 -18.73 1.54
N ARG A 32 -2.27 -17.98 2.54
CA ARG A 32 -2.92 -16.74 3.01
C ARG A 32 -2.73 -15.61 2.01
N ALA A 33 -3.77 -15.33 1.22
CA ALA A 33 -3.78 -14.19 0.31
C ALA A 33 -3.52 -12.88 1.07
N PHE A 34 -2.87 -11.93 0.40
CA PHE A 34 -2.55 -10.63 0.98
C PHE A 34 -2.93 -9.50 0.05
N GLU A 35 -3.19 -8.35 0.67
CA GLU A 35 -3.29 -7.06 0.01
C GLU A 35 -2.74 -5.99 0.96
N VAL A 36 -1.80 -5.19 0.46
CA VAL A 36 -1.11 -4.18 1.25
C VAL A 36 -0.79 -2.97 0.40
N GLU A 37 -0.90 -1.79 1.00
CA GLU A 37 -0.42 -0.54 0.41
C GLU A 37 0.85 -0.10 1.11
N LEU A 38 1.90 0.17 0.33
CA LEU A 38 3.22 0.55 0.81
C LEU A 38 3.82 1.67 -0.04
N MET A 39 4.72 2.43 0.58
CA MET A 39 5.59 3.34 -0.14
C MET A 39 6.76 2.58 -0.76
N TYR A 40 7.06 2.90 -2.01
CA TYR A 40 8.13 2.31 -2.80
C TYR A 40 8.93 3.42 -3.47
N GLU A 41 10.26 3.31 -3.44
CA GLU A 41 11.18 4.20 -4.14
C GLU A 41 11.45 3.67 -5.55
N ARG A 42 11.05 4.45 -6.57
CA ARG A 42 11.27 4.09 -7.97
C ARG A 42 12.71 4.38 -8.39
N SER A 43 13.11 3.81 -9.53
CA SER A 43 14.43 4.04 -10.14
C SER A 43 14.70 5.49 -10.51
N ASP A 44 13.66 6.34 -10.59
CA ASP A 44 13.78 7.79 -10.78
C ASP A 44 13.94 8.57 -9.45
N GLY A 45 14.09 7.87 -8.32
CA GLY A 45 14.23 8.42 -6.98
C GLY A 45 12.92 8.90 -6.34
N LYS A 46 11.77 8.76 -7.02
CA LYS A 46 10.49 9.21 -6.47
C LYS A 46 9.85 8.12 -5.61
N CYS A 47 9.40 8.52 -4.44
CA CYS A 47 8.57 7.69 -3.56
C CYS A 47 7.11 7.75 -4.02
N ARG A 48 6.51 6.59 -4.26
CA ARG A 48 5.12 6.43 -4.74
C ARG A 48 4.38 5.39 -3.89
N TRP A 49 3.06 5.53 -3.78
CA TRP A 49 2.21 4.54 -3.12
C TRP A 49 1.87 3.42 -4.10
N PHE A 50 2.13 2.18 -3.69
CA PHE A 50 1.74 1.01 -4.45
C PHE A 50 0.80 0.13 -3.65
N ARG A 51 -0.25 -0.35 -4.32
CA ARG A 51 -1.11 -1.44 -3.85
C ARG A 51 -0.57 -2.74 -4.42
N CYS A 52 -0.20 -3.65 -3.54
CA CYS A 52 0.31 -4.97 -3.89
C CYS A 52 -0.62 -6.03 -3.32
N ALA A 53 -0.98 -7.01 -4.14
CA ALA A 53 -1.77 -8.15 -3.68
C ALA A 53 -1.24 -9.44 -4.30
N GLY A 54 -1.47 -10.56 -3.61
CA GLY A 54 -1.11 -11.88 -4.10
C GLY A 54 -1.93 -12.99 -3.46
N ARG A 55 -2.10 -14.08 -4.21
CA ARG A 55 -2.74 -15.33 -3.77
C ARG A 55 -2.09 -16.53 -4.46
N LYS A 56 -2.14 -17.72 -3.84
CA LYS A 56 -1.78 -18.96 -4.53
C LYS A 56 -2.79 -19.26 -5.64
N GLU A 57 -2.31 -19.91 -6.70
CA GLU A 57 -3.16 -20.43 -7.78
C GLU A 57 -4.12 -21.50 -7.26
N SER A 58 -3.62 -22.39 -6.41
CA SER A 58 -4.37 -23.39 -5.66
C SER A 58 -3.59 -23.74 -4.38
N ASP A 59 -4.21 -24.46 -3.45
CA ASP A 59 -3.55 -24.86 -2.19
C ASP A 59 -2.30 -25.72 -2.44
N THR A 60 -2.34 -26.55 -3.48
CA THR A 60 -1.25 -27.47 -3.88
C THR A 60 -0.26 -26.85 -4.86
N SER A 61 -0.59 -25.72 -5.50
CA SER A 61 0.29 -25.09 -6.49
C SER A 61 1.44 -24.36 -5.79
N PRO A 62 2.68 -24.43 -6.28
CA PRO A 62 3.77 -23.60 -5.78
C PRO A 62 3.69 -22.15 -6.30
N ILE A 63 2.72 -21.84 -7.16
CA ILE A 63 2.63 -20.55 -7.84
C ILE A 63 1.79 -19.56 -7.04
N VAL A 64 2.36 -18.37 -6.82
CA VAL A 64 1.65 -17.19 -6.31
C VAL A 64 1.47 -16.20 -7.45
N TYR A 65 0.22 -15.84 -7.74
CA TYR A 65 -0.12 -14.77 -8.66
C TYR A 65 -0.45 -13.50 -7.89
N GLY A 66 -0.11 -12.35 -8.45
CA GLY A 66 -0.34 -11.07 -7.81
C GLY A 66 -0.20 -9.90 -8.77
N PHE A 67 -0.40 -8.70 -8.22
CA PHE A 67 -0.19 -7.45 -8.94
C PHE A 67 0.51 -6.43 -8.05
N ILE A 68 1.12 -5.45 -8.71
CA ILE A 68 1.65 -4.22 -8.11
C ILE A 68 1.08 -3.06 -8.93
N GLN A 69 0.35 -2.17 -8.27
CA GLN A 69 -0.33 -1.05 -8.92
C GLN A 69 0.08 0.26 -8.25
N ASP A 70 0.54 1.23 -9.02
CA ASP A 70 0.74 2.60 -8.53
C ASP A 70 -0.64 3.22 -8.23
N VAL A 71 -0.86 3.59 -6.97
CA VAL A 71 -2.10 4.20 -6.48
C VAL A 71 -1.88 5.60 -5.94
N THR A 72 -0.74 6.22 -6.28
CA THR A 72 -0.37 7.55 -5.79
C THR A 72 -1.42 8.59 -6.17
N ASP A 73 -1.85 8.61 -7.43
CA ASP A 73 -2.79 9.63 -7.90
C ASP A 73 -4.16 9.49 -7.20
N ARG A 74 -4.64 8.26 -7.01
CA ARG A 74 -5.87 7.97 -6.23
C ARG A 74 -5.75 8.48 -4.79
N ARG A 75 -4.64 8.17 -4.11
CA ARG A 75 -4.37 8.65 -2.74
C ARG A 75 -4.29 10.17 -2.66
N CYS A 76 -3.70 10.83 -3.65
CA CYS A 76 -3.60 12.29 -3.70
C CYS A 76 -4.98 12.94 -3.83
N VAL A 77 -5.87 12.38 -4.65
CA VAL A 77 -7.26 12.84 -4.77
C VAL A 77 -8.02 12.63 -3.46
N GLU A 78 -8.02 11.41 -2.91
CA GLU A 78 -8.71 11.09 -1.64
C GLU A 78 -8.21 11.95 -0.46
N SER A 79 -6.91 12.20 -0.38
CA SER A 79 -6.32 13.05 0.66
C SER A 79 -6.71 14.51 0.51
N ARG A 80 -6.73 15.02 -0.72
CA ARG A 80 -7.16 16.39 -1.03
C ARG A 80 -8.63 16.58 -0.70
N ASP A 81 -9.50 15.65 -1.09
CA ASP A 81 -10.93 15.71 -0.80
C ASP A 81 -11.19 15.66 0.70
N ARG A 82 -10.48 14.79 1.43
CA ARG A 82 -10.55 14.73 2.90
C ARG A 82 -10.10 16.03 3.57
N GLN A 83 -9.02 16.66 3.08
CA GLN A 83 -8.56 17.95 3.61
C GLN A 83 -9.57 19.07 3.33
N LEU A 84 -10.16 19.10 2.13
CA LEU A 84 -11.19 20.08 1.78
C LEU A 84 -12.41 19.91 2.67
N LEU A 85 -12.94 18.69 2.81
CA LEU A 85 -14.07 18.40 3.70
C LEU A 85 -13.77 18.81 5.15
N SER A 86 -12.59 18.45 5.68
CA SER A 86 -12.19 18.84 7.03
C SER A 86 -12.16 20.37 7.21
N ARG A 87 -11.71 21.11 6.19
CA ARG A 87 -11.69 22.58 6.21
C ARG A 87 -13.10 23.17 6.15
N TYR A 88 -13.97 22.64 5.30
CA TYR A 88 -15.38 23.05 5.24
C TYR A 88 -16.08 22.84 6.57
N MET A 89 -15.98 21.65 7.16
CA MET A 89 -16.63 21.32 8.45
C MET A 89 -16.16 22.23 9.58
N LYS A 90 -14.84 22.48 9.70
CA LYS A 90 -14.32 23.42 10.71
C LYS A 90 -14.90 24.82 10.56
N THR A 91 -15.07 25.29 9.32
CA THR A 91 -15.57 26.64 9.06
C THR A 91 -17.06 26.74 9.42
N THR A 92 -17.85 25.72 9.12
CA THR A 92 -19.27 25.69 9.48
C THR A 92 -19.49 25.60 10.98
N ASP A 93 -18.66 24.82 11.69
CA ASP A 93 -18.76 24.71 13.16
C ASP A 93 -18.47 26.07 13.83
N THR A 94 -17.44 26.80 13.38
CA THR A 94 -17.14 28.14 13.93
C THR A 94 -18.24 29.17 13.63
N LEU A 95 -18.94 29.05 12.50
CA LEU A 95 -20.06 29.93 12.16
C LEU A 95 -21.31 29.64 13.00
N LEU A 96 -21.57 28.37 13.32
CA LEU A 96 -22.68 27.94 14.17
C LEU A 96 -22.45 28.29 15.65
N GLU A 97 -21.20 28.28 16.12
CA GLU A 97 -20.86 28.70 17.49
C GLU A 97 -20.87 30.23 17.68
N ALA A 98 -20.90 31.00 16.59
CA ALA A 98 -20.90 32.47 16.61
C ALA A 98 -22.29 33.12 16.52
N THR A 99 -23.36 32.32 16.47
CA THR A 99 -24.78 32.76 16.44
C THR A 99 -25.53 32.26 17.67
#